data_AF-A0A5D0NRV3-F1
#
_entry.id   AF-A0A5D0NRV3-F1
#
_cell.length_a   1.000
_cell.length_b   1.000
_cell.length_c   1.000
_cell.angle_alpha   90.00
_cell.angle_beta   90.00
_cell.angle_gamma   90.00
#
_symmetry.space_group_name_H-M   'P 1'
#
loop_
_entity.id
_entity.type
_entity.pdbx_description
1 polymer ?
#
loop_
_entity_poly.entity_id
_entity_poly.type
_entity_poly.pdbx_seq_one_letter_code
_entity_poly.pdbx_strand_id
1 'polypeptide(L)'
;MDLRRAHYLSEQGTWFSMVAIIEPDSACALYNYDFDPMWDPPIPADCWRRDQIVLPRDGANMPPWLRDRLDGRAPTERPAPDPGPMNPVEQMELLSNQVTLVVADHAPPLWRKVFGYYQAVGGHVEFPAMMCSRADGTMTTWTPPAAAGTLLDRLRAGTHAFQGATWFRIDFEVVYEDGAVRCRASFTNDDEPRWNSEPTPDDVRRELDRFPRADVPEWMTRRLGGPPPHTIADRPPPPAATARPRTDPGTGLRRARIFDHTAPDGGRPAVSRPPVPPDEVERVTEYLRRAPVVMAARSKAPDRLDPARGDAVPLTFHTDGTWVWSGAVAYYLKEHDIPPEAELVAHIRANGFEVPAVDDDTMDTANAAVTGRSVPERVRTEVEPDWTHTLQHRLDQLRVDRATYRIKETAEGVWCLVPDGGRWAVFQMRDGERRKEVAFDDTEQAAAHLLGRLLLDPRHTVEDGPFEPLQGEPPLSLLRDRHVVELPAGTEVDRYGGSDGNVTYAARTPYPHRSLPAEWQDRPYRVYRLLRPMETLTGTAVPWFGQPGGGTAHVFRRPITDLLAEGALADVTGNQTGA
;
A
#
# COMPACT_ATOMS: atom_id res chain seq x y z
N MET A 1 23.42 -21.55 5.49
CA MET A 1 23.89 -20.36 6.24
C MET A 1 23.86 -19.12 5.37
N ASP A 2 24.35 -19.18 4.13
CA ASP A 2 24.46 -18.00 3.27
C ASP A 2 23.11 -17.32 2.98
N LEU A 3 22.05 -18.09 2.75
CA LEU A 3 20.70 -17.53 2.55
C LEU A 3 20.16 -16.81 3.80
N ARG A 4 20.33 -17.38 5.00
CA ARG A 4 19.94 -16.73 6.26
C ARG A 4 20.69 -15.42 6.48
N ARG A 5 21.99 -15.38 6.15
CA ARG A 5 22.84 -14.18 6.25
C ARG A 5 22.47 -13.13 5.21
N ALA A 6 22.12 -13.54 3.99
CA ALA A 6 21.65 -12.63 2.95
C ALA A 6 20.33 -11.94 3.32
N HIS A 7 19.47 -12.64 4.07
CA HIS A 7 18.19 -12.12 4.59
C HIS A 7 18.30 -11.46 5.97
N TYR A 8 19.50 -11.35 6.53
CA TYR A 8 19.68 -10.72 7.83
C TYR A 8 19.60 -9.19 7.71
N LEU A 9 18.75 -8.59 8.53
CA LEU A 9 18.68 -7.15 8.74
C LEU A 9 19.22 -6.84 10.13
N SER A 10 20.11 -5.85 10.22
CA SER A 10 20.70 -5.43 11.51
C SER A 10 19.60 -5.16 12.52
N GLU A 11 19.72 -5.72 13.74
CA GLU A 11 18.78 -5.56 14.87
C GLU A 11 17.38 -6.18 14.67
N GLN A 12 16.99 -6.51 13.43
CA GLN A 12 15.72 -7.16 13.08
C GLN A 12 15.84 -8.69 12.95
N GLY A 13 17.05 -9.20 12.72
CA GLY A 13 17.33 -10.63 12.59
C GLY A 13 17.02 -11.19 11.20
N THR A 14 16.89 -12.53 11.12
CA THR A 14 16.54 -13.29 9.92
C THR A 14 15.38 -14.25 10.23
N TRP A 15 14.78 -14.88 9.21
CA TRP A 15 13.65 -15.80 9.35
C TRP A 15 13.91 -16.97 10.32
N PHE A 16 12.89 -17.55 10.95
CA PHE A 16 12.98 -18.70 11.86
C PHE A 16 12.72 -20.03 11.15
N SER A 17 11.77 -20.06 10.22
CA SER A 17 11.49 -21.18 9.34
C SER A 17 11.26 -20.69 7.91
N MET A 18 11.40 -21.63 6.97
CA MET A 18 11.10 -21.42 5.57
C MET A 18 10.33 -22.63 5.06
N VAL A 19 9.20 -22.40 4.41
CA VAL A 19 8.48 -23.44 3.66
C VAL A 19 8.75 -23.23 2.19
N ALA A 20 9.22 -24.29 1.53
CA ALA A 20 9.37 -24.33 0.08
C ALA A 20 8.37 -25.32 -0.51
N ILE A 21 7.53 -24.84 -1.42
CA ILE A 21 6.67 -25.67 -2.26
C ILE A 21 7.35 -25.77 -3.61
N ILE A 22 7.71 -27.00 -4.01
CA ILE A 22 8.48 -27.27 -5.22
C ILE A 22 7.64 -28.17 -6.12
N GLU A 23 7.35 -27.69 -7.32
CA GLU A 23 6.75 -28.43 -8.42
C GLU A 23 7.78 -28.58 -9.55
N PRO A 24 7.53 -29.46 -10.55
CA PRO A 24 8.48 -29.66 -11.65
C PRO A 24 8.93 -28.36 -12.34
N ASP A 25 8.05 -27.38 -12.48
CA ASP A 25 8.29 -26.14 -13.22
C ASP A 25 8.12 -24.86 -12.38
N SER A 26 7.87 -24.97 -11.08
CA SER A 26 7.65 -23.80 -10.21
C SER A 26 8.17 -24.06 -8.80
N ALA A 27 8.61 -22.99 -8.13
CA ALA A 27 8.95 -23.04 -6.72
C ALA A 27 8.47 -21.77 -6.01
N CYS A 28 7.83 -21.96 -4.87
CA CYS A 28 7.36 -20.89 -3.99
C CYS A 28 8.03 -21.03 -2.62
N ALA A 29 8.61 -19.96 -2.09
CA ALA A 29 9.20 -19.94 -0.75
C ALA A 29 8.47 -18.94 0.13
N LEU A 30 8.08 -19.38 1.33
CA LEU A 30 7.53 -18.55 2.40
C LEU A 30 8.54 -18.50 3.53
N TYR A 31 8.75 -17.31 4.09
CA TYR A 31 9.71 -17.08 5.17
C TYR A 31 8.99 -16.56 6.40
N ASN A 32 9.08 -17.28 7.51
CA ASN A 32 8.49 -16.89 8.78
C ASN A 32 9.49 -16.10 9.61
N TYR A 33 9.24 -14.80 9.83
CA TYR A 33 10.12 -13.93 10.62
C TYR A 33 9.64 -13.69 12.06
N ASP A 34 8.40 -14.08 12.37
CA ASP A 34 7.66 -13.52 13.51
C ASP A 34 7.09 -14.58 14.46
N PHE A 35 6.71 -15.74 13.93
CA PHE A 35 5.98 -16.78 14.68
C PHE A 35 6.91 -17.89 15.15
N ASP A 36 6.62 -18.47 16.33
CA ASP A 36 7.33 -19.67 16.79
C ASP A 36 7.10 -20.78 15.77
N PRO A 37 8.16 -21.37 15.17
CA PRO A 37 8.00 -22.40 14.16
C PRO A 37 7.62 -23.77 14.74
N MET A 38 7.49 -23.89 16.07
CA MET A 38 6.97 -25.06 16.79
C MET A 38 7.62 -26.39 16.39
N TRP A 39 8.94 -26.41 16.29
CA TRP A 39 9.68 -27.60 15.83
C TRP A 39 9.41 -28.80 16.76
N ASP A 40 9.27 -29.97 16.14
CA ASP A 40 9.13 -31.25 16.83
C ASP A 40 10.27 -32.19 16.41
N PRO A 41 11.18 -32.60 17.33
CA PRO A 41 11.25 -32.19 18.73
C PRO A 41 11.66 -30.71 18.92
N PRO A 42 11.33 -30.09 20.08
CA PRO A 42 11.66 -28.70 20.33
C PRO A 42 13.16 -28.44 20.37
N ILE A 43 13.59 -27.32 19.76
CA ILE A 43 14.99 -26.91 19.76
C ILE A 43 15.45 -26.51 21.19
N PRO A 44 16.60 -27.02 21.67
CA PRO A 44 17.17 -26.62 22.96
C PRO A 44 17.49 -25.12 23.06
N ALA A 45 17.33 -24.54 24.25
CA ALA A 45 17.58 -23.10 24.50
C ALA A 45 18.97 -22.62 24.06
N ASP A 46 20.01 -23.45 24.22
CA ASP A 46 21.38 -23.11 23.81
C ASP A 46 21.56 -22.94 22.29
N CYS A 47 20.69 -23.55 21.47
CA CYS A 47 20.71 -23.33 20.03
C CYS A 47 20.14 -21.95 19.68
N TRP A 48 19.04 -21.54 20.33
CA TRP A 48 18.47 -20.20 20.18
C TRP A 48 19.44 -19.11 20.64
N ARG A 49 20.14 -19.32 21.77
CA ARG A 49 21.18 -18.37 22.24
C ARG A 49 22.31 -18.23 21.24
N ARG A 50 22.76 -19.34 20.63
CA ARG A 50 23.78 -19.31 19.59
C ARG A 50 23.31 -18.60 18.31
N ASP A 51 22.07 -18.82 17.88
CA ASP A 51 21.50 -18.10 16.72
C ASP A 51 21.44 -16.59 17.01
N GLN A 52 21.00 -16.20 18.21
CA GLN A 52 20.94 -14.80 18.66
C GLN A 52 22.32 -14.12 18.78
N ILE A 53 23.41 -14.88 19.00
CA ILE A 53 24.79 -14.35 18.95
C ILE A 53 25.21 -14.04 17.51
N VAL A 54 24.82 -14.87 16.54
CA VAL A 54 25.26 -14.75 15.14
C VAL A 54 24.36 -13.81 14.34
N LEU A 55 23.07 -13.80 14.62
CA LEU A 55 22.02 -13.08 13.88
C LEU A 55 21.11 -12.35 14.89
N PRO A 56 21.63 -11.32 15.58
CA PRO A 56 20.93 -10.71 16.70
C PRO A 56 19.65 -9.97 16.29
N ARG A 57 18.65 -10.09 17.16
CA ARG A 57 17.41 -9.31 17.23
C ARG A 57 17.38 -8.48 18.51
N ASP A 58 16.86 -7.26 18.49
CA ASP A 58 16.71 -6.44 19.70
C ASP A 58 15.31 -5.83 19.86
N GLY A 59 15.10 -5.18 21.01
CA GLY A 59 13.92 -4.35 21.28
C GLY A 59 12.58 -4.97 20.83
N ALA A 60 11.92 -4.25 19.93
CA ALA A 60 10.61 -4.64 19.38
C ALA A 60 10.70 -5.81 18.37
N ASN A 61 11.88 -6.08 17.81
CA ASN A 61 12.09 -7.13 16.80
C ASN A 61 12.36 -8.51 17.40
N MET A 62 12.45 -8.61 18.73
CA MET A 62 12.56 -9.86 19.47
C MET A 62 11.18 -10.35 19.91
N PRO A 63 10.60 -11.37 19.24
CA PRO A 63 9.26 -11.83 19.56
C PRO A 63 9.15 -12.32 21.01
N PRO A 64 7.99 -12.14 21.67
CA PRO A 64 7.75 -12.62 23.03
C PRO A 64 8.06 -14.10 23.25
N TRP A 65 7.74 -14.96 22.28
CA TRP A 65 7.99 -16.40 22.36
C TRP A 65 9.48 -16.72 22.33
N LEU A 66 10.29 -15.98 21.56
CA LEU A 66 11.74 -16.19 21.48
C LEU A 66 12.40 -15.87 22.82
N ARG A 67 11.95 -14.79 23.49
CA ARG A 67 12.40 -14.46 24.85
C ARG A 67 12.13 -15.60 25.82
N ASP A 68 10.94 -16.19 25.79
CA ASP A 68 10.61 -17.33 26.64
C ASP A 68 11.53 -18.53 26.35
N ARG A 69 11.77 -18.85 25.07
CA ARG A 69 12.68 -19.94 24.67
C ARG A 69 14.13 -19.69 25.13
N LEU A 70 14.63 -18.46 25.03
CA LEU A 70 15.97 -18.08 25.47
C LEU A 70 16.15 -18.23 27.00
N ASP A 71 15.08 -17.95 27.75
CA ASP A 71 14.99 -18.15 29.20
C ASP A 71 14.79 -19.61 29.60
N GLY A 72 14.67 -20.53 28.64
CA GLY A 72 14.40 -21.95 28.90
C GLY A 72 12.95 -22.23 29.34
N ARG A 73 12.02 -21.30 29.09
CA ARG A 73 10.60 -21.41 29.40
C ARG A 73 9.81 -21.80 28.14
N ALA A 74 8.68 -22.47 28.33
CA ALA A 74 7.73 -22.67 27.24
C ALA A 74 7.11 -21.31 26.85
N PRO A 75 6.95 -21.03 25.54
CA PRO A 75 6.23 -19.84 25.09
C PRO A 75 4.85 -19.75 25.72
N THR A 76 4.52 -18.55 26.20
CA THR A 76 3.19 -18.25 26.72
C THR A 76 2.45 -17.34 25.77
N GLU A 77 1.19 -17.66 25.51
CA GLU A 77 0.31 -16.76 24.77
C GLU A 77 0.12 -15.47 25.57
N ARG A 78 0.34 -14.35 24.88
CA ARG A 78 0.12 -13.02 25.43
C ARG A 78 -0.88 -12.33 24.52
N PRO A 79 -1.86 -11.60 25.07
CA PRO A 79 -2.72 -10.75 24.27
C PRO A 79 -1.83 -9.81 23.47
N ALA A 80 -2.05 -9.75 22.16
CA ALA A 80 -1.42 -8.71 21.35
C ALA A 80 -1.82 -7.34 21.92
N PRO A 81 -0.94 -6.32 21.89
CA PRO A 81 -1.36 -4.97 22.21
C PRO A 81 -2.57 -4.58 21.35
N ASP A 82 -3.45 -3.74 21.91
CA ASP A 82 -4.67 -3.28 21.23
C ASP A 82 -4.31 -2.84 19.81
N PRO A 83 -4.84 -3.51 18.77
CA PRO A 83 -4.43 -3.23 17.40
C PRO A 83 -4.79 -1.82 16.93
N GLY A 84 -5.64 -1.11 17.67
CA GLY A 84 -6.27 0.11 17.18
C GLY A 84 -7.27 -0.19 16.06
N PRO A 85 -7.93 0.84 15.51
CA PRO A 85 -8.85 0.68 14.38
C PRO A 85 -8.11 0.12 13.16
N MET A 86 -8.60 -0.99 12.61
CA MET A 86 -8.03 -1.63 11.43
C MET A 86 -8.93 -1.41 10.21
N ASN A 87 -8.42 -0.71 9.20
CA ASN A 87 -9.17 -0.45 7.97
C ASN A 87 -9.24 -1.72 7.07
N PRO A 88 -10.12 -1.78 6.05
CA PRO A 88 -10.29 -2.98 5.23
C PRO A 88 -9.01 -3.47 4.52
N VAL A 89 -8.07 -2.60 4.20
CA VAL A 89 -6.79 -2.98 3.58
C VAL A 89 -5.91 -3.67 4.61
N GLU A 90 -5.77 -3.12 5.81
CA GLU A 90 -5.00 -3.72 6.91
C GLU A 90 -5.61 -5.07 7.34
N GLN A 91 -6.95 -5.18 7.33
CA GLN A 91 -7.66 -6.45 7.53
C GLN A 91 -7.28 -7.48 6.45
N MET A 92 -7.26 -7.06 5.18
CA MET A 92 -6.87 -7.92 4.06
C MET A 92 -5.38 -8.30 4.08
N GLU A 93 -4.49 -7.38 4.47
CA GLU A 93 -3.06 -7.65 4.62
C GLU A 93 -2.79 -8.63 5.77
N LEU A 94 -3.49 -8.47 6.90
CA LEU A 94 -3.39 -9.42 8.01
C LEU A 94 -3.79 -10.82 7.56
N LEU A 95 -4.88 -10.96 6.80
CA LEU A 95 -5.32 -12.24 6.25
C LEU A 95 -4.34 -12.79 5.21
N SER A 96 -4.00 -11.99 4.20
CA SER A 96 -3.20 -12.42 3.03
C SER A 96 -1.74 -12.69 3.38
N ASN A 97 -1.21 -12.03 4.42
CA ASN A 97 0.19 -12.17 4.81
C ASN A 97 0.31 -12.99 6.10
N GLN A 98 -0.15 -12.48 7.23
CA GLN A 98 0.14 -13.08 8.54
C GLN A 98 -0.61 -14.38 8.79
N VAL A 99 -1.93 -14.40 8.52
CA VAL A 99 -2.74 -15.62 8.66
C VAL A 99 -2.34 -16.66 7.62
N THR A 100 -2.18 -16.27 6.35
CA THR A 100 -1.67 -17.15 5.29
C THR A 100 -0.34 -17.78 5.69
N LEU A 101 0.62 -16.99 6.16
CA LEU A 101 1.97 -17.44 6.50
C LEU A 101 1.94 -18.42 7.67
N VAL A 102 1.26 -18.10 8.77
CA VAL A 102 1.25 -18.97 9.96
C VAL A 102 0.57 -20.31 9.66
N VAL A 103 -0.49 -20.30 8.83
CA VAL A 103 -1.19 -21.52 8.41
C VAL A 103 -0.29 -22.33 7.48
N ALA A 104 0.28 -21.72 6.44
CA ALA A 104 1.12 -22.40 5.46
C ALA A 104 2.43 -22.96 6.06
N ASP A 105 3.04 -22.24 7.02
CA ASP A 105 4.28 -22.63 7.70
C ASP A 105 4.11 -23.89 8.56
N HIS A 106 2.92 -24.07 9.15
CA HIS A 106 2.63 -25.17 10.08
C HIS A 106 1.72 -26.25 9.48
N ALA A 107 1.23 -26.06 8.26
CA ALA A 107 0.35 -27.01 7.60
C ALA A 107 1.08 -28.35 7.36
N PRO A 108 0.35 -29.48 7.33
CA PRO A 108 0.95 -30.79 7.13
C PRO A 108 1.78 -30.87 5.84
N PRO A 109 2.84 -31.71 5.79
CA PRO A 109 3.64 -31.88 4.57
C PRO A 109 2.77 -32.21 3.35
N LEU A 110 3.11 -31.63 2.20
CA LEU A 110 2.39 -31.79 0.94
C LEU A 110 0.93 -31.27 0.98
N TRP A 111 0.59 -30.34 1.86
CA TRP A 111 -0.70 -29.66 1.82
C TRP A 111 -0.87 -28.93 0.48
N ARG A 112 -2.10 -28.91 -0.02
CA ARG A 112 -2.52 -28.14 -1.21
C ARG A 112 -3.59 -27.12 -0.86
N LYS A 113 -4.47 -27.47 0.07
CA LYS A 113 -5.55 -26.60 0.54
C LYS A 113 -5.86 -26.92 2.00
N VAL A 114 -5.82 -25.91 2.85
CA VAL A 114 -6.29 -25.96 4.23
C VAL A 114 -7.51 -25.06 4.35
N PHE A 115 -8.61 -25.56 4.88
CA PHE A 115 -9.84 -24.78 5.04
C PHE A 115 -10.57 -25.13 6.32
N GLY A 116 -11.26 -24.14 6.86
CA GLY A 116 -12.01 -24.27 8.09
C GLY A 116 -12.67 -22.95 8.47
N TYR A 117 -13.01 -22.84 9.75
CA TYR A 117 -13.64 -21.64 10.26
C TYR A 117 -13.14 -21.31 11.65
N TYR A 118 -13.31 -20.05 12.00
CA TYR A 118 -13.19 -19.54 13.35
C TYR A 118 -14.48 -18.79 13.67
N GLN A 119 -15.03 -19.01 14.87
CA GLN A 119 -16.18 -18.24 15.34
C GLN A 119 -16.07 -17.95 16.82
N ALA A 120 -16.54 -16.78 17.23
CA ALA A 120 -16.43 -16.34 18.61
C ALA A 120 -17.56 -15.39 19.02
N VAL A 121 -17.92 -15.48 20.30
CA VAL A 121 -18.79 -14.53 21.02
C VAL A 121 -18.32 -14.47 22.48
N GLY A 122 -17.77 -13.35 22.91
CA GLY A 122 -17.28 -13.13 24.27
C GLY A 122 -16.18 -14.12 24.65
N GLY A 123 -16.44 -14.94 25.67
CA GLY A 123 -15.53 -16.00 26.11
C GLY A 123 -15.67 -17.31 25.32
N HIS A 124 -16.70 -17.44 24.49
CA HIS A 124 -16.98 -18.64 23.71
C HIS A 124 -16.28 -18.57 22.35
N VAL A 125 -15.19 -19.32 22.19
CA VAL A 125 -14.39 -19.36 20.97
C VAL A 125 -14.36 -20.79 20.42
N GLU A 126 -14.74 -20.96 19.16
CA GLU A 126 -14.63 -22.23 18.44
C GLU A 126 -13.64 -22.08 17.28
N PHE A 127 -12.51 -22.77 17.40
CA PHE A 127 -11.50 -22.88 16.35
C PHE A 127 -11.11 -24.36 16.16
N PRO A 128 -12.00 -25.17 15.58
CA PRO A 128 -11.80 -26.61 15.49
C PRO A 128 -10.65 -26.98 14.55
N ALA A 129 -10.28 -28.27 14.56
CA ALA A 129 -9.36 -28.80 13.57
C ALA A 129 -9.87 -28.52 12.15
N MET A 130 -8.98 -27.99 11.33
CA MET A 130 -9.22 -27.68 9.92
C MET A 130 -9.08 -28.92 9.07
N MET A 131 -9.66 -28.84 7.88
CA MET A 131 -9.49 -29.86 6.87
C MET A 131 -8.32 -29.49 5.96
N CYS A 132 -7.40 -30.44 5.79
CA CYS A 132 -6.22 -30.32 4.93
C CYS A 132 -6.29 -31.34 3.80
N SER A 133 -6.44 -30.83 2.58
CA SER A 133 -6.27 -31.57 1.34
C SER A 133 -4.80 -31.58 0.94
N ARG A 134 -4.25 -32.77 0.69
CA ARG A 134 -2.85 -32.99 0.33
C ARG A 134 -2.67 -33.26 -1.16
N ALA A 135 -1.45 -33.15 -1.65
CA ALA A 135 -1.11 -33.33 -3.07
C ALA A 135 -1.39 -34.75 -3.59
N ASP A 136 -1.39 -35.76 -2.70
CA ASP A 136 -1.75 -37.15 -3.00
C ASP A 136 -3.28 -37.39 -3.03
N GLY A 137 -4.08 -36.34 -2.85
CA GLY A 137 -5.55 -36.39 -2.80
C GLY A 137 -6.11 -36.82 -1.44
N THR A 138 -5.26 -37.13 -0.46
CA THR A 138 -5.73 -37.48 0.88
C THR A 138 -6.26 -36.26 1.62
N MET A 139 -7.27 -36.50 2.44
CA MET A 139 -7.89 -35.50 3.28
C MET A 139 -7.65 -35.84 4.75
N THR A 140 -7.08 -34.90 5.50
CA THR A 140 -6.71 -35.09 6.91
C THR A 140 -7.19 -33.92 7.75
N THR A 141 -7.44 -34.17 9.03
CA THR A 141 -7.70 -33.10 9.98
C THR A 141 -6.38 -32.59 10.53
N TRP A 142 -6.28 -31.28 10.73
CA TRP A 142 -5.09 -30.61 11.23
C TRP A 142 -5.50 -29.49 12.19
N THR A 143 -4.84 -29.43 13.34
CA THR A 143 -5.14 -28.41 14.35
C THR A 143 -4.33 -27.15 14.05
N PRO A 144 -4.97 -25.98 13.85
CA PRO A 144 -4.26 -24.74 13.56
C PRO A 144 -3.43 -24.26 14.75
N PRO A 145 -2.29 -23.57 14.52
CA PRO A 145 -1.53 -22.91 15.57
C PRO A 145 -2.36 -21.86 16.30
N ALA A 146 -2.19 -21.74 17.61
CA ALA A 146 -2.90 -20.72 18.39
C ALA A 146 -2.58 -19.28 17.96
N ALA A 147 -1.40 -19.05 17.37
CA ALA A 147 -1.05 -17.79 16.73
C ALA A 147 -2.06 -17.37 15.64
N ALA A 148 -2.63 -18.32 14.88
CA ALA A 148 -3.69 -18.01 13.91
C ALA A 148 -4.96 -17.50 14.62
N GLY A 149 -5.35 -18.12 15.73
CA GLY A 149 -6.47 -17.67 16.56
C GLY A 149 -6.24 -16.26 17.13
N THR A 150 -5.02 -15.97 17.58
CA THR A 150 -4.63 -14.64 18.06
C THR A 150 -4.74 -13.57 16.97
N LEU A 151 -4.34 -13.89 15.74
CA LEU A 151 -4.47 -12.98 14.60
C LEU A 151 -5.94 -12.74 14.22
N LEU A 152 -6.80 -13.77 14.31
CA LEU A 152 -8.23 -13.65 14.03
C LEU A 152 -8.97 -12.87 15.13
N ASP A 153 -8.59 -13.03 16.40
CA ASP A 153 -9.10 -12.20 17.49
C ASP A 153 -8.64 -10.73 17.35
N ARG A 154 -7.38 -10.51 16.96
CA ARG A 154 -6.86 -9.18 16.61
C ARG A 154 -7.66 -8.56 15.45
N LEU A 155 -7.97 -9.36 14.43
CA LEU A 155 -8.81 -8.92 13.31
C LEU A 155 -10.19 -8.49 13.81
N ARG A 156 -10.84 -9.25 14.70
CA ARG A 156 -12.14 -8.84 15.29
C ARG A 156 -12.06 -7.51 16.02
N ALA A 157 -11.04 -7.34 16.87
CA ALA A 157 -10.84 -6.12 17.63
C ALA A 157 -10.57 -4.91 16.73
N GLY A 158 -9.71 -5.08 15.72
CA GLY A 158 -9.43 -4.05 14.73
C GLY A 158 -10.64 -3.67 13.89
N THR A 159 -11.44 -4.65 13.46
CA THR A 159 -12.70 -4.41 12.75
C THR A 159 -13.68 -3.62 13.62
N HIS A 160 -13.88 -4.02 14.88
CA HIS A 160 -14.76 -3.28 15.81
C HIS A 160 -14.29 -1.84 16.01
N ALA A 161 -13.01 -1.64 16.32
CA ALA A 161 -12.45 -0.32 16.54
C ALA A 161 -12.59 0.60 15.31
N PHE A 162 -12.59 0.02 14.10
CA PHE A 162 -12.77 0.77 12.85
C PHE A 162 -14.22 1.13 12.52
N GLN A 163 -15.17 0.20 12.67
CA GLN A 163 -16.56 0.40 12.20
C GLN A 163 -17.66 0.25 13.26
N GLY A 164 -17.30 0.06 14.53
CA GLY A 164 -18.23 -0.03 15.67
C GLY A 164 -18.95 -1.37 15.81
N ALA A 165 -18.65 -2.35 14.95
CA ALA A 165 -19.18 -3.70 14.99
C ALA A 165 -18.14 -4.68 14.42
N THR A 166 -18.22 -5.96 14.83
CA THR A 166 -17.33 -7.02 14.36
C THR A 166 -18.11 -8.24 13.92
N TRP A 167 -17.43 -9.14 13.23
CA TRP A 167 -17.99 -10.37 12.68
C TRP A 167 -17.97 -11.50 13.73
N PHE A 168 -18.90 -12.46 13.62
CA PHE A 168 -19.03 -13.59 14.56
C PHE A 168 -18.41 -14.88 14.05
N ARG A 169 -18.33 -15.05 12.73
CA ARG A 169 -17.69 -16.20 12.07
C ARG A 169 -16.89 -15.74 10.85
N ILE A 170 -15.75 -16.37 10.65
CA ILE A 170 -14.97 -16.32 9.42
C ILE A 170 -14.76 -17.74 8.90
N ASP A 171 -15.15 -17.98 7.66
CA ASP A 171 -14.76 -19.17 6.91
C ASP A 171 -13.56 -18.78 6.04
N PHE A 172 -12.46 -19.52 6.14
CA PHE A 172 -11.25 -19.20 5.38
C PHE A 172 -10.56 -20.43 4.82
N GLU A 173 -9.86 -20.20 3.72
CA GLU A 173 -9.15 -21.18 2.93
C GLU A 173 -7.77 -20.65 2.58
N VAL A 174 -6.73 -21.39 2.94
CA VAL A 174 -5.35 -21.19 2.48
C VAL A 174 -5.06 -22.25 1.43
N VAL A 175 -4.81 -21.82 0.20
CA VAL A 175 -4.63 -22.70 -0.96
C VAL A 175 -3.33 -22.40 -1.67
N TYR A 176 -2.64 -23.45 -2.09
CA TYR A 176 -1.56 -23.38 -3.05
C TYR A 176 -2.13 -23.65 -4.45
N GLU A 177 -2.10 -22.62 -5.29
CA GLU A 177 -2.65 -22.61 -6.65
C GLU A 177 -1.80 -21.68 -7.54
N ASP A 178 -1.51 -22.12 -8.77
CA ASP A 178 -0.72 -21.38 -9.76
C ASP A 178 0.66 -20.89 -9.24
N GLY A 179 1.40 -21.75 -8.54
CA GLY A 179 2.72 -21.40 -8.02
C GLY A 179 2.70 -20.41 -6.85
N ALA A 180 1.54 -20.10 -6.27
CA ALA A 180 1.40 -19.15 -5.17
C ALA A 180 0.49 -19.66 -4.05
N VAL A 181 0.78 -19.24 -2.83
CA VAL A 181 -0.10 -19.45 -1.68
C VAL A 181 -1.03 -18.25 -1.52
N ARG A 182 -2.34 -18.50 -1.39
CA ARG A 182 -3.38 -17.47 -1.29
C ARG A 182 -4.33 -17.78 -0.13
N CYS A 183 -4.84 -16.74 0.52
CA CYS A 183 -5.94 -16.84 1.48
C CYS A 183 -7.23 -16.27 0.89
N ARG A 184 -8.33 -17.00 1.06
CA ARG A 184 -9.69 -16.58 0.72
C ARG A 184 -10.51 -16.61 1.99
N ALA A 185 -11.38 -15.62 2.22
CA ALA A 185 -12.18 -15.53 3.44
C ALA A 185 -13.58 -14.96 3.18
N SER A 186 -14.54 -15.39 3.98
CA SER A 186 -15.91 -14.85 4.04
C SER A 186 -16.38 -14.74 5.48
N PHE A 187 -17.26 -13.78 5.76
CA PHE A 187 -17.66 -13.41 7.12
C PHE A 187 -19.17 -13.51 7.35
N THR A 188 -19.54 -13.91 8.55
CA THR A 188 -20.90 -13.75 9.10
C THR A 188 -20.87 -12.63 10.13
N ASN A 189 -21.59 -11.53 9.85
CA ASN A 189 -21.52 -10.31 10.66
C ASN A 189 -22.65 -10.20 11.69
N ASP A 190 -23.90 -10.41 11.27
CA ASP A 190 -25.06 -10.18 12.12
C ASP A 190 -25.90 -11.44 12.33
N ASP A 191 -25.83 -12.40 11.40
CA ASP A 191 -26.52 -13.68 11.56
C ASP A 191 -25.88 -14.52 12.67
N GLU A 192 -26.72 -15.30 13.35
CA GLU A 192 -26.29 -16.24 14.37
C GLU A 192 -25.43 -17.35 13.74
N PRO A 193 -24.15 -17.51 14.13
CA PRO A 193 -23.33 -18.61 13.64
C PRO A 193 -23.92 -19.96 14.04
N ARG A 194 -23.62 -20.99 13.24
CA ARG A 194 -23.92 -22.37 13.62
C ARG A 194 -22.90 -22.84 14.65
N TRP A 195 -23.24 -22.70 15.93
CA TRP A 195 -22.41 -23.13 17.05
C TRP A 195 -22.31 -24.65 17.16
N ASN A 196 -21.11 -25.19 17.38
CA ASN A 196 -20.95 -26.60 17.74
C ASN A 196 -21.44 -26.86 19.16
N SER A 197 -21.22 -25.88 20.04
CA SER A 197 -21.64 -25.86 21.43
C SER A 197 -22.29 -24.52 21.73
N GLU A 198 -23.47 -24.56 22.35
CA GLU A 198 -24.28 -23.36 22.56
C GLU A 198 -23.57 -22.35 23.48
N PRO A 199 -23.37 -21.09 23.04
CA PRO A 199 -22.79 -20.06 23.90
C PRO A 199 -23.75 -19.67 25.03
N THR A 200 -23.19 -19.35 26.19
CA THR A 200 -23.98 -18.95 27.35
C THR A 200 -24.44 -17.49 27.24
N PRO A 201 -25.48 -17.06 27.98
CA PRO A 201 -25.85 -15.65 28.07
C PRO A 201 -24.71 -14.76 28.59
N ASP A 202 -23.83 -15.29 29.44
CA ASP A 202 -22.67 -14.56 29.95
C ASP A 202 -21.62 -14.31 28.86
N ASP A 203 -21.47 -15.23 27.90
CA ASP A 203 -20.60 -15.04 26.74
C ASP A 203 -21.10 -13.90 25.86
N VAL A 204 -22.42 -13.86 25.59
CA VAL A 204 -23.04 -12.76 24.84
C VAL A 204 -22.87 -11.43 25.59
N ARG A 205 -22.98 -11.41 26.92
CA ARG A 205 -22.74 -10.19 27.71
C ARG A 205 -21.29 -9.72 27.60
N ARG A 206 -20.32 -10.63 27.75
CA ARG A 206 -18.89 -10.32 27.58
C ARG A 206 -18.56 -9.81 26.18
N GLU A 207 -19.24 -10.34 25.15
CA GLU A 207 -19.10 -9.83 23.78
C GLU A 207 -19.52 -8.36 23.69
N LEU A 208 -20.69 -8.01 24.22
CA LEU A 208 -21.19 -6.63 24.18
C LEU A 208 -20.38 -5.69 25.08
N ASP A 209 -19.82 -6.19 26.18
CA ASP A 209 -18.90 -5.43 27.03
C ASP A 209 -17.58 -5.13 26.29
N ARG A 210 -17.06 -6.11 25.54
CA ARG A 210 -15.80 -6.00 24.79
C ARG A 210 -15.96 -5.22 23.47
N PHE A 211 -17.04 -5.47 22.76
CA PHE A 211 -17.38 -4.87 21.47
C PHE A 211 -18.76 -4.20 21.53
N PRO A 212 -18.87 -3.06 22.25
CA PRO A 212 -20.14 -2.33 22.33
C PRO A 212 -20.64 -1.95 20.95
N ARG A 213 -21.90 -2.27 20.65
CA ARG A 213 -22.56 -1.95 19.38
C ARG A 213 -23.94 -1.38 19.64
N ALA A 214 -24.33 -0.40 18.83
CA ALA A 214 -25.64 0.26 18.97
C ALA A 214 -26.79 -0.66 18.53
N ASP A 215 -26.58 -1.39 17.43
CA ASP A 215 -27.54 -2.33 16.88
C ASP A 215 -27.15 -3.75 17.30
N VAL A 216 -27.82 -4.30 18.32
CA VAL A 216 -27.56 -5.63 18.86
C VAL A 216 -28.39 -6.66 18.07
N PRO A 217 -27.76 -7.66 17.42
CA PRO A 217 -28.47 -8.67 16.64
C PRO A 217 -29.58 -9.36 17.43
N GLU A 218 -30.69 -9.68 16.77
CA GLU A 218 -31.88 -10.27 17.40
C GLU A 218 -31.55 -11.54 18.18
N TRP A 219 -30.66 -12.39 17.64
CA TRP A 219 -30.26 -13.63 18.29
C TRP A 219 -29.53 -13.43 19.62
N MET A 220 -28.74 -12.35 19.75
CA MET A 220 -28.08 -11.99 21.00
C MET A 220 -29.11 -11.56 22.05
N THR A 221 -30.05 -10.70 21.65
CA THR A 221 -31.15 -10.26 22.52
C THR A 221 -32.00 -11.44 22.98
N ARG A 222 -32.29 -12.38 22.07
CA ARG A 222 -33.01 -13.63 22.37
C ARG A 222 -32.28 -14.47 23.44
N ARG A 223 -30.96 -14.61 23.34
CA ARG A 223 -30.13 -15.37 24.29
C ARG A 223 -29.98 -14.70 25.65
N LEU A 224 -30.04 -13.37 25.72
CA LEU A 224 -30.01 -12.63 26.97
C LEU A 224 -31.34 -12.70 27.75
N GLY A 225 -32.41 -13.25 27.15
CA GLY A 225 -33.67 -13.54 27.84
C GLY A 225 -34.62 -12.34 28.03
N GLY A 226 -34.44 -11.25 27.28
CA GLY A 226 -35.22 -10.01 27.41
C GLY A 226 -34.54 -8.82 26.72
N PRO A 227 -35.12 -7.60 26.77
CA PRO A 227 -34.55 -6.42 26.10
C PRO A 227 -33.10 -6.18 26.55
N PRO A 228 -32.25 -5.63 25.67
CA PRO A 228 -30.80 -5.62 25.86
C PRO A 228 -30.42 -5.00 27.21
N PRO A 229 -29.57 -5.67 28.02
CA PRO A 229 -28.97 -5.03 29.17
C PRO A 229 -27.98 -3.96 28.66
N HIS A 230 -28.23 -2.71 29.06
CA HIS A 230 -27.33 -1.55 28.99
C HIS A 230 -27.04 -1.02 27.57
N THR A 231 -27.94 -0.18 27.05
CA THR A 231 -27.57 0.85 26.07
C THR A 231 -26.63 1.86 26.74
N ILE A 232 -25.76 2.49 25.94
CA ILE A 232 -24.77 3.51 26.35
C ILE A 232 -25.37 4.64 27.22
N ALA A 233 -26.70 4.82 27.20
CA ALA A 233 -27.44 5.80 27.98
C ALA A 233 -27.44 5.56 29.52
N ASP A 234 -27.23 4.32 30.00
CA ASP A 234 -27.38 3.97 31.43
C ASP A 234 -26.05 3.88 32.22
N ARG A 235 -24.91 4.18 31.59
CA ARG A 235 -23.62 4.19 32.31
C ARG A 235 -23.46 5.53 33.05
N PRO A 236 -23.18 5.55 34.37
CA PRO A 236 -22.75 6.78 35.02
C PRO A 236 -21.51 7.30 34.29
N PRO A 237 -21.40 8.61 34.01
CA PRO A 237 -20.22 9.15 33.36
C PRO A 237 -18.99 8.74 34.17
N PRO A 238 -17.91 8.27 33.52
CA PRO A 238 -16.67 8.00 34.25
C PRO A 238 -16.28 9.27 35.03
N PRO A 239 -15.72 9.15 36.25
CA PRO A 239 -15.21 10.31 36.95
C PRO A 239 -14.26 11.02 35.99
N ALA A 240 -14.54 12.31 35.75
CA ALA A 240 -13.81 13.14 34.79
C ALA A 240 -12.32 12.88 34.94
N ALA A 241 -11.76 12.11 34.01
CA ALA A 241 -10.34 12.05 33.82
C ALA A 241 -9.95 13.49 33.54
N THR A 242 -9.27 14.08 34.52
CA THR A 242 -8.87 15.48 34.55
C THR A 242 -8.43 15.88 33.16
N ALA A 243 -9.26 16.72 32.52
CA ALA A 243 -8.95 17.32 31.26
C ALA A 243 -7.57 17.95 31.41
N ARG A 244 -6.57 17.35 30.75
CA ARG A 244 -5.33 18.07 30.51
C ARG A 244 -5.73 19.36 29.78
N PRO A 245 -5.17 20.52 30.16
CA PRO A 245 -5.58 21.78 29.57
C PRO A 245 -5.43 21.68 28.05
N ARG A 246 -6.49 22.05 27.34
CA ARG A 246 -6.40 22.39 25.92
C ARG A 246 -5.37 23.51 25.79
N THR A 247 -4.19 23.17 25.29
CA THR A 247 -3.22 24.14 24.78
C THR A 247 -3.60 24.44 23.32
N ASP A 248 -4.13 25.64 23.13
CA ASP A 248 -4.24 26.48 21.91
C ASP A 248 -4.76 25.92 20.55
N PRO A 249 -5.31 26.79 19.68
CA PRO A 249 -5.66 26.46 18.31
C PRO A 249 -4.44 26.63 17.38
N GLY A 250 -4.01 25.54 16.75
CA GLY A 250 -3.00 25.55 15.69
C GLY A 250 -2.29 24.22 15.58
N THR A 251 -2.08 23.74 14.35
CA THR A 251 -1.21 22.61 13.95
C THR A 251 -1.72 21.17 14.22
N GLY A 252 -2.89 20.80 13.69
CA GLY A 252 -3.29 19.39 13.55
C GLY A 252 -4.33 19.16 12.44
N LEU A 253 -4.13 18.13 11.60
CA LEU A 253 -5.05 17.71 10.53
C LEU A 253 -6.40 17.22 11.11
N ARG A 254 -7.52 17.68 10.54
CA ARG A 254 -8.89 17.35 10.95
C ARG A 254 -9.49 16.25 10.08
N ARG A 255 -10.17 15.24 10.65
CA ARG A 255 -10.75 14.14 9.86
C ARG A 255 -12.26 14.30 9.66
N ALA A 256 -12.71 14.17 8.41
CA ALA A 256 -14.13 14.30 8.06
C ALA A 256 -14.92 12.99 8.21
N ARG A 257 -16.15 13.11 8.71
CA ARG A 257 -17.10 12.01 8.94
C ARG A 257 -18.20 11.97 7.88
N ILE A 258 -18.55 10.77 7.44
CA ILE A 258 -19.56 10.53 6.39
C ILE A 258 -20.99 10.64 6.97
N PHE A 259 -21.25 10.12 8.17
CA PHE A 259 -22.57 10.15 8.83
C PHE A 259 -22.45 10.74 10.26
N ASP A 260 -23.51 11.42 10.75
CA ASP A 260 -23.51 12.05 12.10
C ASP A 260 -24.03 11.13 13.20
N HIS A 261 -25.08 10.38 12.88
CA HIS A 261 -25.78 9.52 13.81
C HIS A 261 -26.17 8.20 13.12
N THR A 262 -26.01 7.09 13.81
CA THR A 262 -26.70 5.84 13.50
C THR A 262 -28.11 5.94 14.11
N ALA A 263 -29.15 5.74 13.29
CA ALA A 263 -30.52 5.73 13.79
C ALA A 263 -30.72 4.55 14.77
N PRO A 264 -31.55 4.69 15.81
CA PRO A 264 -31.64 3.73 16.92
C PRO A 264 -32.21 2.34 16.57
N ASP A 265 -32.64 2.13 15.32
CA ASP A 265 -33.50 1.02 14.88
C ASP A 265 -33.04 0.31 13.60
N GLY A 266 -31.78 0.50 13.19
CA GLY A 266 -31.28 -0.06 11.92
C GLY A 266 -31.84 0.64 10.67
N GLY A 267 -32.49 1.79 10.82
CA GLY A 267 -32.84 2.68 9.72
C GLY A 267 -31.60 3.25 9.02
N ARG A 268 -31.81 3.75 7.78
CA ARG A 268 -30.77 4.40 6.95
C ARG A 268 -29.91 5.36 7.79
N PRO A 269 -28.56 5.32 7.68
CA PRO A 269 -27.67 6.29 8.31
C PRO A 269 -28.20 7.72 8.16
N ALA A 270 -28.36 8.42 9.28
CA ALA A 270 -28.98 9.74 9.29
C ALA A 270 -27.91 10.84 9.37
N VAL A 271 -28.06 11.85 8.51
CA VAL A 271 -27.23 13.05 8.51
C VAL A 271 -28.11 14.23 8.90
N SER A 272 -27.77 14.86 10.01
CA SER A 272 -28.52 16.02 10.53
C SER A 272 -27.65 17.25 10.37
N ARG A 273 -27.33 17.60 9.12
CA ARG A 273 -26.54 18.78 8.75
C ARG A 273 -27.35 19.65 7.81
N PRO A 274 -27.06 20.97 7.76
CA PRO A 274 -27.59 21.81 6.72
C PRO A 274 -27.26 21.22 5.34
N PRO A 275 -28.22 21.12 4.40
CA PRO A 275 -27.94 20.66 3.06
C PRO A 275 -26.95 21.62 2.38
N VAL A 276 -26.11 21.08 1.51
CA VAL A 276 -25.30 21.90 0.61
C VAL A 276 -26.26 22.54 -0.41
N PRO A 277 -26.20 23.87 -0.64
CA PRO A 277 -27.02 24.53 -1.65
C PRO A 277 -26.87 23.83 -3.02
N PRO A 278 -27.95 23.60 -3.79
CA PRO A 278 -27.89 22.83 -5.03
C PRO A 278 -26.89 23.37 -6.07
N ASP A 279 -26.67 24.68 -6.08
CA ASP A 279 -25.70 25.37 -6.94
C ASP A 279 -24.24 25.15 -6.51
N GLU A 280 -24.00 24.69 -5.29
CA GLU A 280 -22.68 24.40 -4.73
C GLU A 280 -22.31 22.91 -4.74
N VAL A 281 -23.28 21.98 -4.85
CA VAL A 281 -23.06 20.52 -4.75
C VAL A 281 -21.98 20.04 -5.71
N GLU A 282 -22.01 20.49 -6.97
CA GLU A 282 -21.02 20.08 -7.98
C GLU A 282 -19.61 20.59 -7.61
N ARG A 283 -19.51 21.83 -7.15
CA ARG A 283 -18.23 22.46 -6.78
C ARG A 283 -17.62 21.82 -5.53
N VAL A 284 -18.45 21.50 -4.54
CA VAL A 284 -18.01 20.78 -3.34
C VAL A 284 -17.59 19.36 -3.68
N THR A 285 -18.34 18.66 -4.53
CA THR A 285 -17.99 17.31 -4.97
C THR A 285 -16.67 17.29 -5.73
N GLU A 286 -16.46 18.24 -6.64
CA GLU A 286 -15.23 18.35 -7.43
C GLU A 286 -14.03 18.70 -6.54
N TYR A 287 -14.19 19.63 -5.60
CA TYR A 287 -13.16 19.92 -4.59
C TYR A 287 -12.72 18.66 -3.85
N LEU A 288 -13.69 17.89 -3.34
CA LEU A 288 -13.43 16.69 -2.55
C LEU A 288 -12.77 15.57 -3.38
N ARG A 289 -13.02 15.51 -4.69
CA ARG A 289 -12.46 14.50 -5.61
C ARG A 289 -11.07 14.87 -6.14
N ARG A 290 -10.83 16.15 -6.43
CA ARG A 290 -9.56 16.65 -6.99
C ARG A 290 -8.44 16.75 -5.97
N ALA A 291 -8.78 16.77 -4.68
CA ALA A 291 -7.78 16.92 -3.64
C ALA A 291 -6.73 15.78 -3.66
N PRO A 292 -5.46 16.07 -3.34
CA PRO A 292 -4.38 15.09 -3.30
C PRO A 292 -4.78 13.79 -2.61
N VAL A 293 -4.52 12.68 -3.30
CA VAL A 293 -4.81 11.34 -2.78
C VAL A 293 -3.68 10.95 -1.82
N VAL A 294 -4.03 10.81 -0.56
CA VAL A 294 -3.14 10.35 0.51
C VAL A 294 -2.97 8.83 0.45
N MET A 295 -4.03 8.12 0.08
CA MET A 295 -4.06 6.67 -0.02
C MET A 295 -5.19 6.21 -0.96
N ALA A 296 -4.94 5.16 -1.74
CA ALA A 296 -5.96 4.56 -2.59
C ALA A 296 -5.90 3.03 -2.51
N ALA A 297 -7.04 2.40 -2.18
CA ALA A 297 -7.25 0.98 -2.44
C ALA A 297 -7.81 0.78 -3.86
N ARG A 298 -7.48 -0.35 -4.49
CA ARG A 298 -8.00 -0.70 -5.83
C ARG A 298 -9.43 -1.26 -5.79
N SER A 299 -9.92 -1.62 -4.60
CA SER A 299 -11.28 -2.12 -4.36
C SER A 299 -12.25 -0.99 -3.99
N LYS A 300 -13.55 -1.26 -4.18
CA LYS A 300 -14.65 -0.38 -3.75
C LYS A 300 -15.42 -1.06 -2.63
N ALA A 301 -16.06 -0.27 -1.77
CA ALA A 301 -16.94 -0.77 -0.71
C ALA A 301 -18.41 -0.78 -1.17
N PRO A 302 -19.27 -1.61 -0.56
CA PRO A 302 -20.69 -1.62 -0.84
C PRO A 302 -21.35 -0.30 -0.46
N ASP A 303 -22.31 0.13 -1.26
CA ASP A 303 -23.16 1.26 -0.96
C ASP A 303 -24.14 0.91 0.18
N ARG A 304 -24.07 1.65 1.30
CA ARG A 304 -24.87 1.39 2.50
C ARG A 304 -26.28 1.98 2.42
N LEU A 305 -26.55 2.88 1.48
CA LEU A 305 -27.87 3.49 1.28
C LEU A 305 -28.64 2.85 0.13
N ASP A 306 -27.93 2.29 -0.85
CA ASP A 306 -28.50 1.56 -1.97
C ASP A 306 -27.72 0.26 -2.27
N PRO A 307 -28.04 -0.84 -1.58
CA PRO A 307 -27.37 -2.13 -1.76
C PRO A 307 -27.42 -2.69 -3.19
N ALA A 308 -28.35 -2.23 -4.04
CA ALA A 308 -28.46 -2.68 -5.42
C ALA A 308 -27.30 -2.17 -6.31
N ARG A 309 -26.54 -1.17 -5.85
CA ARG A 309 -25.37 -0.62 -6.56
C ARG A 309 -24.09 -1.44 -6.37
N GLY A 310 -24.09 -2.43 -5.49
CA GLY A 310 -22.92 -3.26 -5.20
C GLY A 310 -21.72 -2.45 -4.69
N ASP A 311 -20.51 -2.92 -5.01
CA ASP A 311 -19.25 -2.28 -4.59
C ASP A 311 -18.96 -1.02 -5.42
N ALA A 312 -19.57 0.09 -5.03
CA ALA A 312 -19.52 1.37 -5.76
C ALA A 312 -18.77 2.49 -5.03
N VAL A 313 -18.60 2.39 -3.70
CA VAL A 313 -18.03 3.44 -2.85
C VAL A 313 -16.49 3.43 -2.94
N PRO A 314 -15.83 4.52 -3.37
CA PRO A 314 -14.36 4.55 -3.45
C PRO A 314 -13.67 4.44 -2.09
N LEU A 315 -12.69 3.53 -1.99
CA LEU A 315 -11.83 3.38 -0.82
C LEU A 315 -10.54 4.20 -0.99
N THR A 316 -10.70 5.50 -1.19
CA THR A 316 -9.60 6.48 -1.27
C THR A 316 -9.64 7.42 -0.07
N PHE A 317 -8.49 8.02 0.26
CA PHE A 317 -8.37 9.12 1.22
C PHE A 317 -7.71 10.31 0.56
N HIS A 318 -8.22 11.50 0.85
CA HIS A 318 -7.80 12.77 0.27
C HIS A 318 -7.49 13.79 1.37
N THR A 319 -6.67 14.79 1.07
CA THR A 319 -6.40 15.91 1.97
C THR A 319 -6.23 17.24 1.23
N ASP A 320 -6.60 18.35 1.88
CA ASP A 320 -6.27 19.72 1.46
C ASP A 320 -5.20 20.38 2.38
N GLY A 321 -4.56 19.58 3.22
CA GLY A 321 -3.56 20.03 4.20
C GLY A 321 -4.15 20.50 5.54
N THR A 322 -5.45 20.75 5.63
CA THR A 322 -6.15 21.04 6.89
C THR A 322 -7.09 19.91 7.27
N TRP A 323 -7.76 19.30 6.29
CA TRP A 323 -8.69 18.21 6.43
C TRP A 323 -8.21 16.93 5.73
N VAL A 324 -8.63 15.78 6.25
CA VAL A 324 -8.49 14.47 5.63
C VAL A 324 -9.85 13.80 5.55
N TRP A 325 -10.23 13.27 4.40
CA TRP A 325 -11.53 12.63 4.19
C TRP A 325 -11.46 11.40 3.29
N SER A 326 -12.47 10.54 3.39
CA SER A 326 -12.64 9.40 2.50
C SER A 326 -13.31 9.82 1.18
N GLY A 327 -12.95 9.18 0.07
CA GLY A 327 -13.64 9.31 -1.23
C GLY A 327 -15.14 8.99 -1.15
N ALA A 328 -15.57 8.27 -0.11
CA ALA A 328 -16.97 8.06 0.22
C ALA A 328 -17.73 9.38 0.48
N VAL A 329 -17.09 10.43 1.01
CA VAL A 329 -17.76 11.73 1.28
C VAL A 329 -18.25 12.37 -0.02
N ALA A 330 -17.42 12.38 -1.06
CA ALA A 330 -17.80 12.90 -2.38
C ALA A 330 -18.80 11.97 -3.09
N TYR A 331 -18.73 10.66 -2.85
CA TYR A 331 -19.66 9.69 -3.39
C TYR A 331 -21.08 9.88 -2.83
N TYR A 332 -21.22 9.91 -1.50
CA TYR A 332 -22.54 10.03 -0.84
C TYR A 332 -23.16 11.42 -1.03
N LEU A 333 -22.37 12.49 -1.15
CA LEU A 333 -22.89 13.80 -1.54
C LEU A 333 -23.49 13.76 -2.96
N LYS A 334 -22.81 13.14 -3.91
CA LYS A 334 -23.24 13.15 -5.32
C LYS A 334 -24.38 12.18 -5.62
N GLU A 335 -24.33 10.99 -5.03
CA GLU A 335 -25.25 9.89 -5.37
C GLU A 335 -26.47 9.81 -4.44
N HIS A 336 -26.38 10.39 -3.24
CA HIS A 336 -27.41 10.29 -2.20
C HIS A 336 -27.76 11.63 -1.53
N ASP A 337 -27.26 12.75 -2.05
CA ASP A 337 -27.46 14.11 -1.51
C ASP A 337 -27.09 14.24 -0.02
N ILE A 338 -26.15 13.41 0.46
CA ILE A 338 -25.73 13.42 1.86
C ILE A 338 -24.68 14.52 2.09
N PRO A 339 -24.99 15.56 2.89
CA PRO A 339 -24.08 16.68 3.07
C PRO A 339 -22.81 16.31 3.86
N PRO A 340 -21.61 16.75 3.44
CA PRO A 340 -20.40 16.72 4.26
C PRO A 340 -20.55 17.57 5.53
N GLU A 341 -19.61 17.45 6.47
CA GLU A 341 -19.63 18.25 7.70
C GLU A 341 -19.69 19.75 7.37
N ALA A 342 -20.56 20.50 8.06
CA ALA A 342 -20.79 21.92 7.75
C ALA A 342 -19.51 22.76 7.85
N GLU A 343 -18.60 22.40 8.75
CA GLU A 343 -17.30 23.04 8.89
C GLU A 343 -16.34 22.73 7.74
N LEU A 344 -16.42 21.52 7.16
CA LEU A 344 -15.68 21.18 5.94
C LEU A 344 -16.24 21.95 4.75
N VAL A 345 -17.57 22.04 4.61
CA VAL A 345 -18.20 22.85 3.56
C VAL A 345 -17.84 24.34 3.71
N ALA A 346 -17.83 24.87 4.94
CA ALA A 346 -17.39 26.24 5.22
C ALA A 346 -15.91 26.46 4.89
N HIS A 347 -15.04 25.47 5.17
CA HIS A 347 -13.63 25.50 4.79
C HIS A 347 -13.44 25.50 3.27
N ILE A 348 -14.18 24.66 2.54
CA ILE A 348 -14.16 24.61 1.07
C ILE A 348 -14.58 25.97 0.48
N ARG A 349 -15.62 26.60 1.04
CA ARG A 349 -16.04 27.96 0.65
C ARG A 349 -14.95 28.99 0.93
N ALA A 350 -14.29 28.91 2.09
CA ALA A 350 -13.21 29.82 2.45
C ALA A 350 -12.00 29.69 1.51
N ASN A 351 -11.74 28.48 0.99
CA ASN A 351 -10.73 28.21 -0.04
C ASN A 351 -11.21 28.53 -1.47
N GLY A 352 -12.37 29.18 -1.64
CA GLY A 352 -12.88 29.53 -2.96
C GLY A 352 -13.24 28.33 -3.85
N PHE A 353 -13.43 27.14 -3.26
CA PHE A 353 -13.59 25.86 -3.96
C PHE A 353 -12.37 25.46 -4.79
N GLU A 354 -11.17 25.95 -4.45
CA GLU A 354 -9.89 25.51 -5.03
C GLU A 354 -9.05 24.79 -3.98
N VAL A 355 -8.52 23.62 -4.33
CA VAL A 355 -7.70 22.83 -3.39
C VAL A 355 -6.33 23.51 -3.22
N PRO A 356 -5.93 23.85 -1.98
CA PRO A 356 -4.59 24.36 -1.70
C PRO A 356 -3.49 23.37 -2.08
N ALA A 357 -2.29 23.89 -2.38
CA ALA A 357 -1.11 23.05 -2.48
C ALA A 357 -0.75 22.47 -1.10
N VAL A 358 -0.50 21.16 -1.05
CA VAL A 358 -0.15 20.44 0.18
C VAL A 358 1.31 20.00 0.06
N ASP A 359 2.14 20.38 1.04
CA ASP A 359 3.56 19.98 1.08
C ASP A 359 3.75 18.51 1.48
N ASP A 360 4.94 17.98 1.17
CA ASP A 360 5.30 16.57 1.41
C ASP A 360 5.20 16.19 2.90
N ASP A 361 5.59 17.09 3.82
CA ASP A 361 5.53 16.84 5.27
C ASP A 361 4.07 16.72 5.76
N THR A 362 3.17 17.52 5.20
CA THR A 362 1.73 17.47 5.47
C THR A 362 1.09 16.24 4.83
N MET A 363 1.52 15.83 3.64
CA MET A 363 1.09 14.57 3.01
C MET A 363 1.53 13.34 3.83
N ASP A 364 2.75 13.33 4.35
CA ASP A 364 3.26 12.28 5.24
C ASP A 364 2.50 12.27 6.56
N THR A 365 2.19 13.45 7.12
CA THR A 365 1.36 13.58 8.33
C THR A 365 -0.08 13.10 8.08
N ALA A 366 -0.66 13.39 6.92
CA ALA A 366 -1.98 12.91 6.52
C ALA A 366 -1.98 11.38 6.30
N ASN A 367 -0.92 10.83 5.70
CA ASN A 367 -0.75 9.39 5.53
C ASN A 367 -0.60 8.68 6.88
N ALA A 368 0.22 9.22 7.78
CA ALA A 368 0.37 8.76 9.17
C ALA A 368 -0.98 8.82 9.93
N ALA A 369 -1.76 9.88 9.76
CA ALA A 369 -3.08 10.02 10.37
C ALA A 369 -4.13 9.02 9.83
N VAL A 370 -3.96 8.55 8.58
CA VAL A 370 -4.82 7.53 7.95
C VAL A 370 -4.37 6.11 8.29
N THR A 371 -3.07 5.86 8.43
CA THR A 371 -2.44 4.53 8.66
C THR A 371 -2.10 4.21 10.12
N GLY A 372 -2.19 5.18 11.02
CA GLY A 372 -1.77 5.02 12.41
C GLY A 372 -0.27 4.79 12.62
N ARG A 373 0.57 4.98 11.59
CA ARG A 373 2.04 4.88 11.70
C ARG A 373 2.62 6.16 12.32
N SER A 374 3.62 6.05 13.19
CA SER A 374 4.38 7.21 13.68
C SER A 374 5.34 7.72 12.59
N VAL A 375 5.36 9.04 12.36
CA VAL A 375 6.32 9.69 11.45
C VAL A 375 7.74 9.45 11.98
N PRO A 376 8.68 8.89 11.20
CA PRO A 376 10.05 8.72 11.66
C PRO A 376 10.70 10.09 11.88
N GLU A 377 11.22 10.32 13.09
CA GLU A 377 11.95 11.53 13.44
C GLU A 377 13.28 11.55 12.66
N ARG A 378 13.36 12.43 11.64
CA ARG A 378 14.63 12.66 10.93
C ARG A 378 15.57 13.44 11.83
N VAL A 379 16.59 12.77 12.35
CA VAL A 379 17.75 13.41 13.00
C VAL A 379 18.41 14.35 11.98
N ARG A 380 18.30 15.66 12.21
CA ARG A 380 19.02 16.68 11.45
C ARG A 380 20.47 16.70 11.93
N THR A 381 21.37 16.07 11.19
CA THR A 381 22.81 16.36 11.31
C THR A 381 23.15 17.59 10.48
N GLU A 382 23.69 18.62 11.13
CA GLU A 382 24.31 19.79 10.51
C GLU A 382 25.58 19.35 9.75
N VAL A 383 25.39 18.87 8.54
CA VAL A 383 26.36 18.93 7.46
C VAL A 383 25.77 19.96 6.51
N GLU A 384 26.51 21.00 6.12
CA GLU A 384 26.06 21.94 5.09
C GLU A 384 25.51 21.12 3.91
N PRO A 385 24.20 21.16 3.63
CA PRO A 385 23.62 20.36 2.58
C PRO A 385 24.32 20.75 1.28
N ASP A 386 24.74 19.75 0.49
CA ASP A 386 25.21 20.01 -0.86
C ASP A 386 24.02 20.48 -1.71
N TRP A 387 23.66 21.75 -1.56
CA TRP A 387 22.53 22.39 -2.22
C TRP A 387 22.70 22.33 -3.74
N THR A 388 23.94 22.25 -4.23
CA THR A 388 24.20 22.08 -5.67
C THR A 388 23.72 20.70 -6.10
N HIS A 389 24.04 19.64 -5.34
CA HIS A 389 23.50 18.32 -5.58
C HIS A 389 21.97 18.26 -5.40
N THR A 390 21.42 18.91 -4.37
CA THR A 390 19.95 18.96 -4.15
C THR A 390 19.23 19.69 -5.29
N LEU A 391 19.72 20.87 -5.71
CA LEU A 391 19.16 21.64 -6.82
C LEU A 391 19.30 20.87 -8.13
N GLN A 392 20.46 20.26 -8.40
CA GLN A 392 20.69 19.44 -9.58
C GLN A 392 19.73 18.26 -9.62
N HIS A 393 19.60 17.53 -8.51
CA HIS A 393 18.67 16.42 -8.38
C HIS A 393 17.22 16.85 -8.57
N ARG A 394 16.80 18.03 -8.06
CA ARG A 394 15.44 18.56 -8.27
C ARG A 394 15.21 19.01 -9.72
N LEU A 395 16.19 19.65 -10.37
CA LEU A 395 16.12 20.01 -11.78
C LEU A 395 16.02 18.77 -12.68
N ASP A 396 16.76 17.71 -12.35
CA ASP A 396 16.69 16.42 -13.04
C ASP A 396 15.33 15.73 -12.81
N GLN A 397 14.84 15.67 -11.56
CA GLN A 397 13.50 15.13 -11.22
C GLN A 397 12.39 15.87 -11.96
N LEU A 398 12.51 17.18 -12.10
CA LEU A 398 11.54 18.06 -12.76
C LEU A 398 11.83 18.25 -14.26
N ARG A 399 12.78 17.48 -14.81
CA ARG A 399 13.06 17.36 -16.25
C ARG A 399 13.41 18.67 -16.94
N VAL A 400 14.10 19.55 -16.22
CA VAL A 400 14.62 20.78 -16.78
C VAL A 400 15.83 20.45 -17.65
N ASP A 401 15.79 20.84 -18.92
CA ASP A 401 16.87 20.60 -19.88
C ASP A 401 18.17 21.26 -19.38
N ARG A 402 19.21 20.43 -19.17
CA ARG A 402 20.54 20.88 -18.73
C ARG A 402 21.20 21.86 -19.69
N ALA A 403 20.76 21.92 -20.95
CA ALA A 403 21.21 22.93 -21.89
C ALA A 403 20.73 24.35 -21.53
N THR A 404 19.69 24.50 -20.70
CA THR A 404 18.99 25.77 -20.48
C THR A 404 19.48 26.55 -19.26
N TYR A 405 20.38 25.97 -18.46
CA TYR A 405 20.95 26.63 -17.29
C TYR A 405 22.43 26.31 -17.01
N ARG A 406 23.08 27.11 -16.16
CA ARG A 406 24.40 26.86 -15.56
C ARG A 406 24.38 27.20 -14.06
N ILE A 407 25.04 26.38 -13.26
CA ILE A 407 25.23 26.59 -11.82
C ILE A 407 26.72 26.79 -11.56
N LYS A 408 27.08 27.85 -10.83
CA LYS A 408 28.44 28.35 -10.57
C LYS A 408 29.23 28.78 -11.81
N GLU A 409 28.68 28.61 -12.99
CA GLU A 409 29.25 28.99 -14.28
C GLU A 409 28.29 29.90 -15.06
N THR A 410 28.79 30.50 -16.14
CA THR A 410 28.01 31.33 -17.06
C THR A 410 28.11 30.78 -18.48
N ALA A 411 27.00 30.77 -19.21
CA ALA A 411 26.98 30.50 -20.64
C ALA A 411 25.97 31.41 -21.35
N GLU A 412 26.19 31.66 -22.63
CA GLU A 412 25.34 32.53 -23.45
C GLU A 412 23.96 31.90 -23.71
N GLY A 413 22.89 32.70 -23.67
CA GLY A 413 21.53 32.27 -23.99
C GLY A 413 20.79 31.50 -22.88
N VAL A 414 21.42 31.24 -21.73
CA VAL A 414 20.88 30.38 -20.65
C VAL A 414 20.70 31.14 -19.33
N TRP A 415 19.96 30.54 -18.39
CA TRP A 415 19.89 31.02 -17.01
C TRP A 415 21.13 30.60 -16.22
N CYS A 416 21.72 31.50 -15.46
CA CYS A 416 22.93 31.26 -14.67
C CYS A 416 22.66 31.57 -13.20
N LEU A 417 23.18 30.73 -12.31
CA LEU A 417 23.24 30.96 -10.86
C LEU A 417 24.69 30.94 -10.43
N VAL A 418 25.25 32.07 -9.99
CA VAL A 418 26.67 32.18 -9.65
C VAL A 418 26.89 32.90 -8.32
N PRO A 419 27.96 32.57 -7.58
CA PRO A 419 28.36 33.36 -6.42
C PRO A 419 28.88 34.73 -6.88
N ASP A 420 28.44 35.81 -6.25
CA ASP A 420 28.84 37.18 -6.56
C ASP A 420 28.99 38.02 -5.29
N GLY A 421 30.23 38.39 -4.95
CA GLY A 421 30.51 39.31 -3.84
C GLY A 421 30.02 38.85 -2.45
N GLY A 422 29.94 37.54 -2.20
CA GLY A 422 29.40 36.97 -0.95
C GLY A 422 27.88 36.77 -0.95
N ARG A 423 27.22 37.04 -2.08
CA ARG A 423 25.81 36.77 -2.35
C ARG A 423 25.69 35.80 -3.54
N TRP A 424 24.48 35.47 -3.93
CA TRP A 424 24.18 34.65 -5.11
C TRP A 424 23.38 35.45 -6.12
N ALA A 425 23.78 35.42 -7.38
CA ALA A 425 23.08 36.09 -8.47
C ALA A 425 22.45 35.08 -9.42
N VAL A 426 21.15 35.26 -9.73
CA VAL A 426 20.42 34.54 -10.78
C VAL A 426 20.11 35.50 -11.91
N PHE A 427 20.55 35.19 -13.13
CA PHE A 427 20.33 36.03 -14.31
C PHE A 427 20.28 35.20 -15.59
N GLN A 428 19.77 35.79 -16.68
CA GLN A 428 19.90 35.23 -18.02
C GLN A 428 21.05 35.93 -18.75
N MET A 429 21.97 35.17 -19.34
CA MET A 429 23.02 35.74 -20.19
C MET A 429 22.48 36.01 -21.59
N ARG A 430 22.57 37.26 -22.07
CA ARG A 430 22.24 37.63 -23.45
C ARG A 430 23.18 38.72 -23.97
N ASP A 431 23.77 38.46 -25.13
CA ASP A 431 24.74 39.32 -25.80
C ASP A 431 25.95 39.67 -24.89
N GLY A 432 26.35 38.75 -24.01
CA GLY A 432 27.39 38.98 -23.00
C GLY A 432 26.97 39.88 -21.82
N GLU A 433 25.71 40.29 -21.73
CA GLU A 433 25.18 41.09 -20.63
C GLU A 433 24.26 40.26 -19.71
N ARG A 434 24.28 40.56 -18.40
CA ARG A 434 23.36 39.99 -17.41
C ARG A 434 21.99 40.66 -17.54
N ARG A 435 20.96 39.87 -17.88
CA ARG A 435 19.56 40.32 -17.97
C ARG A 435 18.72 39.69 -16.87
N LYS A 436 17.71 40.42 -16.38
CA LYS A 436 16.77 39.97 -15.33
C LYS A 436 17.47 39.46 -14.07
N GLU A 437 18.56 40.12 -13.70
CA GLU A 437 19.38 39.75 -12.55
C GLU A 437 18.66 40.00 -11.23
N VAL A 438 18.76 39.02 -10.33
CA VAL A 438 18.29 39.11 -8.95
C VAL A 438 19.37 38.53 -8.05
N ALA A 439 19.70 39.26 -6.97
CA ALA A 439 20.69 38.85 -5.99
C ALA A 439 20.03 38.39 -4.68
N PHE A 440 20.60 37.36 -4.06
CA PHE A 440 20.10 36.71 -2.86
C PHE A 440 21.23 36.56 -1.84
N ASP A 441 20.93 36.77 -0.56
CA ASP A 441 21.86 36.51 0.54
C ASP A 441 21.88 35.03 0.94
N ASP A 442 20.80 34.32 0.62
CA ASP A 442 20.58 32.93 0.96
C ASP A 442 20.63 32.03 -0.27
N THR A 443 21.32 30.90 -0.14
CA THR A 443 21.59 29.99 -1.24
C THR A 443 20.35 29.18 -1.64
N GLU A 444 19.49 28.83 -0.67
CA GLU A 444 18.25 28.09 -0.90
C GLU A 444 17.25 28.95 -1.67
N GLN A 445 17.14 30.24 -1.32
CA GLN A 445 16.32 31.21 -2.06
C GLN A 445 16.81 31.42 -3.49
N ALA A 446 18.12 31.52 -3.70
CA ALA A 446 18.70 31.64 -5.03
C ALA A 446 18.42 30.39 -5.89
N ALA A 447 18.57 29.20 -5.31
CA ALA A 447 18.28 27.91 -5.93
C ALA A 447 16.79 27.78 -6.30
N ALA A 448 15.89 28.10 -5.37
CA ALA A 448 14.44 28.09 -5.60
C ALA A 448 14.03 29.08 -6.69
N HIS A 449 14.66 30.26 -6.74
CA HIS A 449 14.40 31.25 -7.78
C HIS A 449 14.81 30.76 -9.17
N LEU A 450 16.01 30.18 -9.31
CA LEU A 450 16.45 29.58 -10.58
C LEU A 450 15.50 28.47 -11.03
N LEU A 451 15.15 27.56 -10.11
CA LEU A 451 14.25 26.44 -10.39
C LEU A 451 12.88 26.94 -10.87
N GLY A 452 12.28 27.90 -10.18
CA GLY A 452 11.01 28.50 -10.58
C GLY A 452 11.09 29.20 -11.94
N ARG A 453 12.19 29.93 -12.22
CA ARG A 453 12.39 30.58 -13.53
C ARG A 453 12.41 29.61 -14.69
N LEU A 454 13.01 28.44 -14.49
CA LEU A 454 13.12 27.40 -15.51
C LEU A 454 11.77 26.72 -15.74
N LEU A 455 11.07 26.33 -14.66
CA LEU A 455 9.79 25.62 -14.74
C LEU A 455 8.63 26.46 -15.27
N LEU A 456 8.66 27.78 -15.06
CA LEU A 456 7.61 28.67 -15.54
C LEU A 456 7.61 28.87 -17.07
N ASP A 457 8.67 28.46 -17.77
CA ASP A 457 8.73 28.48 -19.24
C ASP A 457 8.86 27.03 -19.74
N PRO A 458 7.77 26.43 -20.27
CA PRO A 458 7.71 25.01 -20.62
C PRO A 458 8.71 24.61 -21.72
N ARG A 459 9.34 25.57 -22.40
CA ARG A 459 10.43 25.31 -23.36
C ARG A 459 11.72 24.86 -22.67
N HIS A 460 11.87 25.07 -21.35
CA HIS A 460 13.00 24.57 -20.60
C HIS A 460 12.77 23.19 -20.01
N THR A 461 11.56 22.64 -20.11
CA THR A 461 11.25 21.26 -19.71
C THR A 461 11.22 20.37 -20.94
N VAL A 462 11.87 19.22 -20.89
CA VAL A 462 11.83 18.26 -22.01
C VAL A 462 10.46 17.56 -21.98
N GLU A 463 9.56 17.92 -22.91
CA GLU A 463 8.31 17.19 -23.10
C GLU A 463 8.58 15.87 -23.84
N ASP A 464 8.56 14.75 -23.10
CA ASP A 464 8.12 13.49 -23.69
C ASP A 464 6.89 13.00 -22.92
N GLY A 465 5.86 12.54 -23.66
CA GLY A 465 4.62 12.01 -23.10
C GLY A 465 4.79 10.78 -22.18
N PRO A 466 3.69 10.30 -21.56
CA PRO A 466 3.74 9.12 -20.69
C PRO A 466 4.19 7.87 -21.45
N PHE A 467 4.83 6.93 -20.75
CA PHE A 467 5.19 5.62 -21.30
C PHE A 467 3.93 4.75 -21.45
N GLU A 468 3.28 4.85 -22.61
CA GLU A 468 2.07 4.07 -22.93
C GLU A 468 2.31 3.15 -24.13
N PRO A 469 1.83 1.90 -24.11
CA PRO A 469 1.88 1.00 -25.26
C PRO A 469 1.09 1.58 -26.43
N LEU A 470 1.67 1.50 -27.63
CA LEU A 470 1.00 1.92 -28.86
C LEU A 470 -0.17 0.99 -29.23
N GLN A 471 -1.01 1.42 -30.16
CA GLN A 471 -2.15 0.63 -30.61
C GLN A 471 -1.70 -0.75 -31.13
N GLY A 472 -2.28 -1.82 -30.57
CA GLY A 472 -1.95 -3.21 -30.92
C GLY A 472 -0.81 -3.82 -30.10
N GLU A 473 -0.17 -3.05 -29.22
CA GLU A 473 0.82 -3.53 -28.27
C GLU A 473 0.17 -4.13 -27.01
N PRO A 474 0.90 -4.99 -26.26
CA PRO A 474 0.42 -5.53 -24.99
C PRO A 474 0.13 -4.39 -23.99
N PRO A 475 -1.03 -4.40 -23.30
CA PRO A 475 -1.36 -3.35 -22.34
C PRO A 475 -0.46 -3.42 -21.10
N LEU A 476 -0.25 -2.27 -20.44
CA LEU A 476 0.59 -2.21 -19.23
C LEU A 476 0.05 -3.05 -18.06
N SER A 477 -1.21 -3.48 -18.09
CA SER A 477 -1.78 -4.40 -17.11
C SER A 477 -1.09 -5.77 -17.11
N LEU A 478 -0.38 -6.12 -18.19
CA LEU A 478 0.45 -7.33 -18.27
C LEU A 478 1.82 -7.17 -17.59
N LEU A 479 2.13 -5.99 -17.05
CA LEU A 479 3.40 -5.71 -16.38
C LEU A 479 3.16 -5.37 -14.90
N ARG A 480 3.85 -6.05 -13.99
CA ARG A 480 3.96 -5.67 -12.57
C ARG A 480 5.28 -4.95 -12.30
N ASP A 481 5.40 -4.36 -11.11
CA ASP A 481 6.60 -3.69 -10.63
C ASP A 481 7.12 -2.62 -11.61
N ARG A 482 6.17 -1.91 -12.23
CA ARG A 482 6.46 -0.93 -13.28
C ARG A 482 7.17 0.27 -12.67
N HIS A 483 8.34 0.60 -13.18
CA HIS A 483 9.11 1.76 -12.77
C HIS A 483 9.91 2.29 -13.97
N VAL A 484 10.21 3.59 -13.94
CA VAL A 484 11.02 4.21 -14.99
C VAL A 484 12.48 3.91 -14.70
N VAL A 485 13.20 3.43 -15.72
CA VAL A 485 14.63 3.12 -15.65
C VAL A 485 15.32 3.68 -16.88
N GLU A 486 16.51 4.26 -16.70
CA GLU A 486 17.41 4.56 -17.79
C GLU A 486 18.23 3.31 -18.16
N LEU A 487 18.02 2.80 -19.37
CA LEU A 487 18.81 1.71 -19.91
C LEU A 487 20.11 2.26 -20.50
N PRO A 488 21.29 1.70 -20.16
CA PRO A 488 22.56 2.18 -20.69
C PRO A 488 22.71 1.88 -22.18
N ALA A 489 23.55 2.68 -22.85
CA ALA A 489 23.98 2.38 -24.22
C ALA A 489 24.60 0.97 -24.31
N GLY A 490 24.36 0.27 -25.40
CA GLY A 490 24.77 -1.11 -25.62
C GLY A 490 23.78 -2.16 -25.14
N THR A 491 22.76 -1.78 -24.35
CA THR A 491 21.68 -2.70 -23.94
C THR A 491 20.96 -3.26 -25.16
N GLU A 492 20.70 -4.57 -25.17
CA GLU A 492 19.95 -5.25 -26.22
C GLU A 492 18.52 -5.55 -25.76
N VAL A 493 17.55 -5.19 -26.58
CA VAL A 493 16.12 -5.48 -26.40
C VAL A 493 15.57 -6.15 -27.65
N ASP A 494 14.52 -6.96 -27.52
CA ASP A 494 13.91 -7.66 -28.64
C ASP A 494 12.37 -7.63 -28.61
N ARG A 495 11.74 -7.97 -29.74
CA ARG A 495 10.28 -8.14 -29.84
C ARG A 495 9.88 -9.10 -30.97
N TYR A 496 8.67 -9.62 -30.84
CA TYR A 496 7.97 -10.36 -31.90
C TYR A 496 6.93 -9.42 -32.54
N GLY A 497 7.29 -8.79 -33.67
CA GLY A 497 6.49 -7.77 -34.35
C GLY A 497 7.32 -6.79 -35.18
N GLY A 498 6.63 -5.92 -35.93
CA GLY A 498 7.24 -4.84 -36.72
C GLY A 498 7.86 -3.73 -35.86
N SER A 499 8.53 -2.76 -36.50
CA SER A 499 9.15 -1.60 -35.82
C SER A 499 8.15 -0.48 -35.47
N ASP A 500 6.88 -0.66 -35.79
CA ASP A 500 5.77 0.27 -35.53
C ASP A 500 5.34 0.31 -34.05
N GLY A 501 5.66 -0.73 -33.28
CA GLY A 501 5.39 -0.78 -31.85
C GLY A 501 6.47 -0.18 -30.96
N ASN A 502 6.21 -0.15 -29.65
CA ASN A 502 7.12 0.41 -28.64
C ASN A 502 7.34 -0.48 -27.40
N VAL A 503 6.69 -1.65 -27.30
CA VAL A 503 6.97 -2.63 -26.24
C VAL A 503 8.01 -3.63 -26.74
N THR A 504 9.07 -3.79 -25.96
CA THR A 504 10.14 -4.77 -26.16
C THR A 504 10.37 -5.54 -24.87
N TYR A 505 11.24 -6.55 -24.93
CA TYR A 505 11.74 -7.25 -23.76
C TYR A 505 13.26 -7.22 -23.76
N ALA A 506 13.87 -7.52 -22.61
CA ALA A 506 15.29 -7.83 -22.55
C ALA A 506 15.62 -8.90 -23.60
N ALA A 507 16.67 -8.69 -24.39
CA ALA A 507 16.97 -9.56 -25.51
C ALA A 507 17.13 -11.02 -25.08
N ARG A 508 16.62 -11.93 -25.91
CA ARG A 508 16.61 -13.40 -25.71
C ARG A 508 15.71 -13.88 -24.56
N THR A 509 14.78 -13.06 -24.07
CA THR A 509 13.74 -13.52 -23.15
C THR A 509 12.93 -14.66 -23.79
N PRO A 510 12.81 -15.85 -23.16
CA PRO A 510 12.02 -16.95 -23.71
C PRO A 510 10.57 -16.54 -23.97
N TYR A 511 9.95 -17.07 -25.03
CA TYR A 511 8.60 -16.66 -25.42
C TYR A 511 7.56 -16.78 -24.29
N PRO A 512 7.50 -17.90 -23.52
CA PRO A 512 6.57 -18.03 -22.40
C PRO A 512 6.81 -17.05 -21.24
N HIS A 513 7.97 -16.41 -21.18
CA HIS A 513 8.25 -15.41 -20.14
C HIS A 513 7.72 -14.02 -20.50
N ARG A 514 7.14 -13.87 -21.69
CA ARG A 514 6.61 -12.59 -22.19
C ARG A 514 5.11 -12.46 -21.98
N SER A 515 4.40 -13.54 -21.65
CA SER A 515 2.95 -13.56 -21.44
C SER A 515 2.17 -12.93 -22.59
N LEU A 516 2.55 -13.31 -23.83
CA LEU A 516 1.96 -12.84 -25.07
C LEU A 516 1.05 -13.92 -25.68
N PRO A 517 0.01 -13.56 -26.46
CA PRO A 517 -0.86 -14.54 -27.12
C PRO A 517 -0.06 -15.50 -28.01
N ALA A 518 -0.34 -16.80 -27.97
CA ALA A 518 0.46 -17.82 -28.66
C ALA A 518 0.66 -17.54 -30.17
N GLU A 519 -0.34 -16.98 -30.85
CA GLU A 519 -0.27 -16.64 -32.27
C GLU A 519 0.72 -15.49 -32.59
N TRP A 520 1.23 -14.78 -31.58
CA TRP A 520 2.24 -13.74 -31.79
C TRP A 520 3.65 -14.33 -31.92
N GLN A 521 3.86 -15.61 -31.59
CA GLN A 521 5.14 -16.29 -31.72
C GLN A 521 5.63 -16.37 -33.17
N ASP A 522 4.70 -16.40 -34.12
CA ASP A 522 4.97 -16.48 -35.55
C ASP A 522 5.27 -15.10 -36.18
N ARG A 523 5.20 -14.01 -35.40
CA ARG A 523 5.54 -12.67 -35.88
C ARG A 523 7.06 -12.53 -36.09
N PRO A 524 7.51 -11.60 -36.95
CA PRO A 524 8.94 -11.35 -37.14
C PRO A 524 9.65 -11.06 -35.82
N TYR A 525 10.68 -11.85 -35.50
CA TYR A 525 11.53 -11.62 -34.35
C TYR A 525 12.62 -10.61 -34.71
N ARG A 526 12.77 -9.55 -33.91
CA ARG A 526 13.77 -8.50 -34.11
C ARG A 526 14.50 -8.18 -32.82
N VAL A 527 15.79 -7.88 -32.94
CA VAL A 527 16.67 -7.46 -31.83
C VAL A 527 17.24 -6.08 -32.13
N TYR A 528 17.20 -5.19 -31.15
CA TYR A 528 17.70 -3.82 -31.24
C TYR A 528 18.73 -3.57 -30.15
N ARG A 529 19.77 -2.80 -30.48
CA ARG A 529 20.77 -2.33 -29.53
C ARG A 529 20.64 -0.83 -29.32
N LEU A 530 20.62 -0.41 -28.07
CA LEU A 530 20.63 1.01 -27.70
C LEU A 530 22.00 1.62 -28.04
N LEU A 531 22.01 2.76 -28.73
CA LEU A 531 23.25 3.46 -29.09
C LEU A 531 23.61 4.59 -28.10
N ARG A 532 22.66 4.99 -27.26
CA ARG A 532 22.81 5.95 -26.15
C ARG A 532 21.92 5.53 -24.98
N PRO A 533 22.15 6.07 -23.75
CA PRO A 533 21.23 5.83 -22.64
C PRO A 533 19.82 6.32 -22.96
N MET A 534 18.79 5.58 -22.53
CA MET A 534 17.39 5.91 -22.81
C MET A 534 16.49 5.55 -21.64
N GLU A 535 15.62 6.47 -21.22
CA GLU A 535 14.56 6.16 -20.26
C GLU A 535 13.52 5.24 -20.89
N THR A 536 13.11 4.22 -20.13
CA THR A 536 12.03 3.28 -20.47
C THR A 536 11.15 3.04 -19.26
N LEU A 537 9.87 2.74 -19.48
CA LEU A 537 9.08 2.10 -18.43
C LEU A 537 9.42 0.61 -18.44
N THR A 538 10.10 0.16 -17.40
CA THR A 538 10.45 -1.24 -17.21
C THR A 538 9.41 -1.91 -16.33
N GLY A 539 9.06 -3.15 -16.63
CA GLY A 539 8.16 -3.94 -15.80
C GLY A 539 8.35 -5.43 -16.04
N THR A 540 7.94 -6.25 -15.09
CA THR A 540 8.01 -7.70 -15.21
C THR A 540 6.69 -8.23 -15.75
N ALA A 541 6.73 -9.02 -16.82
CA ALA A 541 5.54 -9.68 -17.35
C ALA A 541 4.86 -10.53 -16.26
N VAL A 542 3.57 -10.30 -16.01
CA VAL A 542 2.77 -11.12 -15.10
C VAL A 542 2.40 -12.44 -15.79
N PRO A 543 2.16 -13.54 -15.06
CA PRO A 543 1.66 -14.77 -15.66
C PRO A 543 0.31 -14.51 -16.36
N TRP A 544 0.22 -14.80 -17.67
CA TRP A 544 -0.99 -14.59 -18.48
C TRP A 544 -0.97 -15.45 -19.75
N PHE A 545 -2.11 -15.65 -20.41
CA PHE A 545 -2.27 -16.56 -21.58
C PHE A 545 -1.77 -18.01 -21.35
N GLY A 546 -1.84 -18.51 -20.11
CA GLY A 546 -1.31 -19.83 -19.76
C GLY A 546 0.21 -19.90 -19.74
N GLN A 547 0.89 -18.75 -19.69
CA GLN A 547 2.35 -18.63 -19.68
C GLN A 547 2.83 -18.07 -18.33
N PRO A 548 4.01 -18.50 -17.84
CA PRO A 548 4.52 -18.13 -16.52
C PRO A 548 4.93 -16.65 -16.40
N GLY A 549 5.19 -15.95 -17.51
CA GLY A 549 5.70 -14.58 -17.47
C GLY A 549 7.08 -14.50 -16.83
N GLY A 550 7.39 -13.38 -16.17
CA GLY A 550 8.66 -13.15 -15.48
C GLY A 550 9.75 -12.49 -16.33
N GLY A 551 9.53 -12.31 -17.64
CA GLY A 551 10.41 -11.58 -18.52
C GLY A 551 10.38 -10.07 -18.26
N THR A 552 11.52 -9.41 -18.42
CA THR A 552 11.63 -7.96 -18.27
C THR A 552 11.21 -7.28 -19.56
N ALA A 553 10.10 -6.53 -19.52
CA ALA A 553 9.62 -5.71 -20.62
C ALA A 553 10.12 -4.27 -20.48
N HIS A 554 10.34 -3.61 -21.61
CA HIS A 554 10.67 -2.20 -21.70
C HIS A 554 9.70 -1.53 -22.66
N VAL A 555 9.05 -0.46 -22.20
CA VAL A 555 8.15 0.37 -23.02
C VAL A 555 8.87 1.69 -23.30
N PHE A 556 9.11 1.97 -24.57
CA PHE A 556 9.67 3.25 -25.01
C PHE A 556 8.56 4.28 -25.23
N ARG A 557 8.86 5.57 -25.09
CA ARG A 557 7.87 6.65 -25.34
C ARG A 557 7.47 6.79 -26.80
N ARG A 558 8.28 6.26 -27.71
CA ARG A 558 8.15 6.41 -29.16
C ARG A 558 8.28 5.06 -29.84
N PRO A 559 7.67 4.88 -31.03
CA PRO A 559 7.79 3.65 -31.80
C PRO A 559 9.25 3.37 -32.15
N ILE A 560 9.60 2.10 -32.26
CA ILE A 560 10.97 1.67 -32.60
C ILE A 560 11.44 2.30 -33.93
N THR A 561 10.52 2.52 -34.89
CA THR A 561 10.81 3.15 -36.18
C THR A 561 11.42 4.55 -36.02
N ASP A 562 10.89 5.37 -35.12
CA ASP A 562 11.40 6.71 -34.83
C ASP A 562 12.78 6.64 -34.17
N LEU A 563 12.93 5.74 -33.21
CA LEU A 563 14.17 5.55 -32.46
C LEU A 563 15.32 5.05 -33.36
N LEU A 564 14.99 4.27 -34.39
CA LEU A 564 15.93 3.88 -35.45
C LEU A 564 16.28 5.07 -36.35
N ALA A 565 15.30 5.87 -36.77
CA ALA A 565 15.52 7.04 -37.64
C ALA A 565 16.40 8.11 -36.97
N GLU A 566 16.30 8.25 -35.66
CA GLU A 566 17.08 9.19 -34.85
C GLU A 566 18.47 8.67 -34.47
N GLY A 567 18.80 7.42 -34.81
CA GLY A 567 20.05 6.78 -34.41
C GLY A 567 20.14 6.54 -32.90
N ALA A 568 19.02 6.45 -32.19
CA ALA A 568 18.97 6.05 -30.79
C ALA A 568 19.05 4.52 -30.62
N LEU A 569 18.53 3.77 -31.59
CA LEU A 569 18.61 2.31 -31.69
C LEU A 569 19.30 1.88 -32.99
N ALA A 570 19.88 0.68 -32.99
CA ALA A 570 20.30 -0.05 -34.19
C ALA A 570 19.63 -1.43 -34.25
N ASP A 571 19.11 -1.83 -35.42
CA ASP A 571 18.63 -3.19 -35.66
C ASP A 571 19.83 -4.13 -35.81
N VAL A 572 19.91 -5.15 -34.95
CA VAL A 572 20.99 -6.14 -34.88
C VAL A 572 20.50 -7.58 -35.05
N THR A 573 19.29 -7.76 -35.59
CA THR A 573 18.58 -9.05 -35.73
C THR A 573 19.41 -10.15 -36.42
N GLY A 574 20.44 -9.79 -37.20
CA GLY A 574 21.32 -10.73 -37.92
C GLY A 574 22.81 -10.69 -37.57
N ASN A 575 23.27 -9.84 -36.64
CA ASN A 575 24.71 -9.72 -36.33
C ASN A 575 25.13 -10.66 -35.18
N GLN A 576 25.21 -11.96 -35.49
CA GLN A 576 26.17 -12.87 -34.85
C GLN A 576 27.13 -13.39 -35.92
N THR A 577 28.21 -12.64 -36.14
CA THR A 577 29.45 -13.17 -36.68
C THR A 577 30.50 -13.04 -35.58
N GLY A 578 30.91 -14.19 -35.06
CA GLY A 578 32.10 -14.51 -34.25
C GLY A 578 32.81 -13.43 -33.41
N ALA A 579 32.87 -13.68 -32.10
CA ALA A 579 34.13 -13.84 -31.37
C ALA A 579 33.86 -14.55 -30.04
#